data_AF-A0A9X2XXQ7-F1
#
_entry.id   AF-A0A9X2XXQ7-F1
#
_cell.length_a   1.000
_cell.length_b   1.000
_cell.length_c   1.000
_cell.angle_alpha   90.00
_cell.angle_beta   90.00
_cell.angle_gamma   90.00
#
_symmetry.space_group_name_H-M   'P 1'
#
loop_
_entity.id
_entity.type
_entity.pdbx_description
1 polymer ?
#
loop_
_entity_poly.entity_id
_entity_poly.type
_entity_poly.pdbx_seq_one_letter_code
_entity_poly.pdbx_strand_id
1 'polypeptide(L)'
;MKLLLLFVLFLPVSMVAQKIALIDRGFKRPILFTDSATTEDIINDYFPVHIEDLKSVLKTTDWFISAIDAGGTQIKDVSNVPAGKSTFYYSESVARKYAFHNIVLSTSTSGFSTSLKLVRFDDSRKRAIQKLLIFTDYIKNNLAVADEVSKLY
;
A
#
# COMPACT_ATOMS: atom_id res chain seq x y z
N MET A 1 21.72 -2.93 -47.28
CA MET A 1 20.75 -2.34 -46.32
C MET A 1 19.80 -3.35 -45.64
N LYS A 2 19.96 -4.68 -45.78
CA LYS A 2 19.07 -5.66 -45.09
C LYS A 2 19.62 -6.19 -43.76
N LEU A 3 20.90 -5.99 -43.45
CA LEU A 3 21.56 -6.53 -42.25
C LEU A 3 21.28 -5.73 -40.97
N LEU A 4 20.93 -4.45 -41.09
CA LEU A 4 20.67 -3.55 -39.95
C LEU A 4 19.36 -3.88 -39.20
N LEU A 5 18.40 -4.50 -39.87
CA LEU A 5 17.11 -4.88 -39.28
C LEU A 5 17.23 -6.06 -38.31
N LEU A 6 18.27 -6.89 -38.44
CA LEU A 6 18.47 -8.07 -37.60
C LEU A 6 18.99 -7.71 -36.20
N PHE A 7 19.71 -6.59 -36.05
CA PHE A 7 20.23 -6.13 -34.76
C PHE A 7 19.16 -5.53 -33.84
N VAL A 8 18.07 -5.00 -34.40
CA VAL A 8 16.94 -4.44 -33.61
C VAL A 8 16.16 -5.56 -32.91
N LEU A 9 16.17 -6.79 -33.45
CA LEU A 9 15.47 -7.96 -32.87
C LEU A 9 16.21 -8.59 -31.69
N PHE A 10 17.49 -8.29 -31.49
CA PHE A 10 18.30 -8.79 -30.37
C PHE A 10 18.51 -7.76 -29.26
N LEU A 11 17.80 -6.63 -29.29
CA LEU A 11 17.78 -5.73 -28.13
C LEU A 11 17.21 -6.52 -26.94
N PRO A 12 18.00 -6.75 -25.87
CA PRO A 12 17.51 -7.46 -24.70
C PRO A 12 16.40 -6.60 -24.09
N VAL A 13 15.16 -7.04 -24.25
CA VAL A 13 14.02 -6.47 -23.54
C VAL A 13 14.26 -6.82 -22.07
N SER A 14 14.88 -5.89 -21.36
CA SER A 14 15.10 -6.00 -19.93
C SER A 14 13.74 -5.81 -19.28
N MET A 15 12.98 -6.92 -19.13
CA MET A 15 11.79 -6.92 -18.30
C MET A 15 12.23 -6.62 -16.88
N VAL A 16 12.07 -5.37 -16.47
CA VAL A 16 12.25 -4.96 -15.09
C VAL A 16 11.20 -5.71 -14.27
N ALA A 17 11.64 -6.69 -13.47
CA ALA A 17 10.77 -7.38 -12.55
C ALA A 17 10.16 -6.34 -11.60
N GLN A 18 8.83 -6.36 -11.48
CA GLN A 18 8.12 -5.42 -10.61
C GLN A 18 8.39 -5.81 -9.16
N LYS A 19 9.26 -5.05 -8.48
CA LYS A 19 9.56 -5.31 -7.08
C LYS A 19 8.34 -5.06 -6.18
N ILE A 20 8.11 -6.00 -5.26
CA ILE A 20 7.03 -6.01 -4.28
C ILE A 20 7.62 -5.86 -2.88
N ALA A 21 6.98 -5.03 -2.07
CA ALA A 21 7.19 -4.92 -0.64
C ALA A 21 6.13 -5.79 0.08
N LEU A 22 6.58 -6.76 0.85
CA LEU A 22 5.73 -7.61 1.69
C LEU A 22 5.63 -6.97 3.08
N ILE A 23 4.50 -6.35 3.35
CA ILE A 23 4.18 -5.70 4.62
C ILE A 23 3.65 -6.75 5.59
N ASP A 24 4.27 -6.89 6.76
CA ASP A 24 3.72 -7.70 7.84
C ASP A 24 2.38 -7.10 8.30
N ARG A 25 1.28 -7.87 8.25
CA ARG A 25 -0.06 -7.38 8.63
C ARG A 25 -0.14 -6.99 10.10
N GLY A 26 0.74 -7.55 10.94
CA GLY A 26 0.90 -7.18 12.35
C GLY A 26 1.79 -5.96 12.60
N PHE A 27 2.50 -5.46 11.59
CA PHE A 27 3.50 -4.37 11.69
C PHE A 27 4.61 -4.63 12.72
N LYS A 28 4.97 -5.91 12.95
CA LYS A 28 5.98 -6.35 13.92
C LYS A 28 7.28 -6.78 13.26
N ARG A 29 7.19 -7.41 12.08
CA ARG A 29 8.36 -7.88 11.30
C ARG A 29 8.77 -6.81 10.29
N PRO A 30 10.05 -6.71 9.91
CA PRO A 30 10.46 -5.77 8.86
C PRO A 30 9.82 -6.10 7.51
N ILE A 31 9.72 -5.10 6.64
CA ILE A 31 9.25 -5.28 5.26
C ILE A 31 10.26 -6.14 4.50
N LEU A 32 9.76 -7.18 3.83
CA LEU A 32 10.58 -7.98 2.92
C LEU A 32 10.43 -7.45 1.49
N PHE A 33 11.52 -7.40 0.74
CA PHE A 33 11.52 -6.98 -0.66
C PHE A 33 11.80 -8.17 -1.55
N THR A 34 10.93 -8.38 -2.54
CA THR A 34 10.95 -9.54 -3.43
C THR A 34 10.53 -9.14 -4.84
N ASP A 35 10.87 -9.94 -5.84
CA ASP A 35 10.47 -9.72 -7.23
C ASP A 35 9.03 -10.20 -7.52
N SER A 36 8.44 -10.99 -6.61
CA SER A 36 7.07 -11.49 -6.75
C SER A 36 6.44 -11.80 -5.39
N ALA A 37 5.11 -11.72 -5.33
CA ALA A 37 4.35 -12.19 -4.18
C ALA A 37 3.67 -13.51 -4.50
N THR A 38 3.65 -14.41 -3.51
CA THR A 38 3.07 -15.74 -3.61
C THR A 38 1.88 -15.88 -2.66
N THR A 39 1.05 -16.91 -2.86
CA THR A 39 -0.02 -17.23 -1.92
C THR A 39 0.53 -17.61 -0.55
N GLU A 40 1.71 -18.24 -0.49
CA GLU A 40 2.39 -18.60 0.74
C GLU A 40 2.75 -17.35 1.57
N ASP A 41 3.15 -16.25 0.93
CA ASP A 41 3.39 -14.98 1.62
C ASP A 41 2.13 -14.45 2.30
N ILE A 42 0.97 -14.58 1.64
CA ILE A 42 -0.33 -14.16 2.20
C ILE A 42 -0.70 -15.05 3.39
N ILE A 43 -0.50 -16.36 3.28
CA ILE A 43 -0.74 -17.34 4.37
C ILE A 43 0.16 -17.02 5.57
N ASN A 44 1.39 -16.58 5.31
CA ASN A 44 2.35 -16.15 6.32
C ASN A 44 2.12 -14.71 6.82
N ASP A 45 0.92 -14.19 6.65
CA ASP A 45 0.43 -12.91 7.18
C ASP A 45 1.15 -11.67 6.60
N TYR A 46 1.63 -11.77 5.35
CA TYR A 46 2.12 -10.63 4.60
C TYR A 46 1.05 -10.01 3.69
N PHE A 47 1.22 -8.73 3.40
CA PHE A 47 0.41 -7.93 2.50
C PHE A 47 1.33 -7.29 1.44
N PRO A 48 1.20 -7.68 0.15
CA PRO A 48 2.02 -7.14 -0.91
C PRO A 48 1.58 -5.73 -1.32
N VAL A 49 2.55 -4.87 -1.55
CA VAL A 49 2.41 -3.54 -2.16
C VAL A 49 3.53 -3.36 -3.16
N HIS A 50 3.25 -2.85 -4.36
CA HIS A 50 4.31 -2.54 -5.31
C HIS A 50 5.21 -1.43 -4.74
N ILE A 51 6.54 -1.59 -4.84
CA ILE A 51 7.47 -0.63 -4.23
C ILE A 51 7.25 0.80 -4.78
N GLU A 52 6.97 0.91 -6.08
CA GLU A 52 6.66 2.17 -6.77
C GLU A 52 5.42 2.89 -6.17
N ASP A 53 4.51 2.14 -5.55
CA ASP A 53 3.26 2.67 -4.98
C ASP A 53 3.42 3.11 -3.53
N LEU A 54 4.50 2.73 -2.83
CA LEU A 54 4.65 2.99 -1.38
C LEU A 54 4.55 4.49 -1.05
N LYS A 55 5.10 5.37 -1.88
CA LYS A 55 4.99 6.83 -1.70
C LYS A 55 3.54 7.31 -1.83
N SER A 56 2.81 6.78 -2.81
CA SER A 56 1.39 7.11 -3.01
C SER A 56 0.52 6.56 -1.88
N VAL A 57 0.79 5.32 -1.42
CA VAL A 57 0.13 4.70 -0.26
C VAL A 57 0.32 5.53 1.00
N LEU A 58 1.55 5.98 1.28
CA LEU A 58 1.85 6.86 2.41
C LEU A 58 1.11 8.20 2.30
N LYS A 59 1.18 8.86 1.14
CA LYS A 59 0.50 10.14 0.91
C LYS A 59 -1.02 10.03 1.11
N THR A 60 -1.63 8.96 0.61
CA THR A 60 -3.07 8.71 0.77
C THR A 60 -3.42 8.41 2.23
N THR A 61 -2.56 7.70 2.95
CA THR A 61 -2.73 7.46 4.39
C THR A 61 -2.68 8.77 5.19
N ASP A 62 -1.71 9.65 4.89
CA ASP A 62 -1.56 10.96 5.53
C ASP A 62 -2.77 11.88 5.22
N TRP A 63 -3.34 11.77 4.01
CA TRP A 63 -4.60 12.43 3.66
C TRP A 63 -5.77 11.93 4.51
N PHE A 64 -5.92 10.61 4.69
CA PHE A 64 -6.97 10.05 5.56
C PHE A 64 -6.81 10.52 7.02
N ILE A 65 -5.58 10.55 7.54
CA ILE A 65 -5.30 11.06 8.90
C ILE A 65 -5.81 12.50 9.03
N SER A 66 -5.41 13.37 8.09
CA SER A 66 -5.78 14.79 8.10
C SER A 66 -7.28 14.98 7.94
N ALA A 67 -7.93 14.20 7.07
CA ALA A 67 -9.35 14.30 6.81
C ALA A 67 -10.20 13.81 8.00
N ILE A 68 -9.81 12.71 8.65
CA ILE A 68 -10.45 12.22 9.88
C ILE A 68 -10.26 13.24 11.02
N ASP A 69 -9.07 13.84 11.12
CA ASP A 69 -8.79 14.87 12.12
C ASP A 69 -9.56 16.18 11.87
N ALA A 70 -9.82 16.53 10.61
CA ALA A 70 -10.72 17.64 10.27
C ALA A 70 -12.21 17.32 10.52
N GLY A 71 -12.56 16.12 11.00
CA GLY A 71 -13.93 15.70 11.28
C GLY A 71 -14.63 14.96 10.13
N GLY A 72 -13.87 14.39 9.19
CA GLY A 72 -14.36 13.46 8.16
C GLY A 72 -15.12 14.11 7.00
N THR A 73 -15.36 15.43 7.03
CA THR A 73 -16.13 16.16 6.01
C THR A 73 -15.52 16.05 4.61
N GLN A 74 -14.20 15.91 4.50
CA GLN A 74 -13.49 15.79 3.23
C GLN A 74 -13.59 14.39 2.59
N ILE A 75 -14.12 13.39 3.30
CA ILE A 75 -14.15 11.98 2.86
C ILE A 75 -15.55 11.54 2.41
N LYS A 76 -16.57 12.40 2.58
CA LYS A 76 -17.99 12.02 2.45
C LYS A 76 -18.40 11.49 1.07
N ASP A 77 -17.65 11.83 0.02
CA ASP A 77 -17.97 11.44 -1.35
C ASP A 77 -16.94 10.50 -1.98
N VAL A 78 -16.00 9.97 -1.18
CA VAL A 78 -14.88 9.18 -1.70
C VAL A 78 -14.93 7.75 -1.16
N SER A 79 -15.45 6.83 -1.96
CA SER A 79 -15.47 5.40 -1.61
C SER A 79 -14.17 4.67 -2.00
N ASN A 80 -13.50 5.14 -3.06
CA ASN A 80 -12.30 4.52 -3.62
C ASN A 80 -11.23 5.59 -3.87
N VAL A 81 -10.05 5.44 -3.26
CA VAL A 81 -8.89 6.31 -3.51
C VAL A 81 -7.77 5.46 -4.12
N PRO A 82 -7.47 5.62 -5.42
CA PRO A 82 -6.36 4.91 -6.04
C PRO A 82 -5.02 5.41 -5.49
N ALA A 83 -4.11 4.48 -5.26
CA ALA A 83 -2.73 4.71 -4.81
C ALA A 83 -1.81 3.80 -5.65
N GLY A 84 -1.75 4.07 -6.95
CA GLY A 84 -1.05 3.22 -7.92
C GLY A 84 -1.84 1.97 -8.27
N LYS A 85 -1.23 0.79 -8.15
CA LYS A 85 -1.89 -0.53 -8.30
C LYS A 85 -2.63 -0.97 -7.03
N SER A 86 -2.56 -0.16 -5.98
CA SER A 86 -3.35 -0.33 -4.76
C SER A 86 -4.54 0.63 -4.75
N THR A 87 -5.62 0.26 -4.06
CA THR A 87 -6.81 1.10 -3.87
C THR A 87 -7.20 1.08 -2.40
N PHE A 88 -7.42 2.27 -1.83
CA PHE A 88 -8.05 2.41 -0.53
C PHE A 88 -9.57 2.45 -0.71
N TYR A 89 -10.26 1.55 -0.02
CA TYR A 89 -11.69 1.56 0.13
C TYR A 89 -12.04 2.25 1.45
N TYR A 90 -12.85 3.30 1.36
CA TYR A 90 -13.38 4.01 2.50
C TYR A 90 -14.88 3.79 2.63
N SER A 91 -15.32 3.67 3.87
CA SER A 91 -16.73 3.63 4.23
C SER A 91 -16.91 4.27 5.61
N GLU A 92 -18.05 4.92 5.79
CA GLU A 92 -18.43 5.57 7.04
C GLU A 92 -19.78 5.02 7.50
N SER A 93 -19.91 4.78 8.80
CA SER A 93 -21.18 4.56 9.46
C SER A 93 -21.40 5.66 10.48
N VAL A 94 -22.55 6.33 10.42
CA VAL A 94 -22.91 7.36 11.39
C VAL A 94 -23.95 6.77 12.33
N ALA A 95 -23.61 6.65 13.61
CA ALA A 95 -24.56 6.27 14.64
C ALA A 95 -24.71 7.43 15.64
N ARG A 96 -25.94 7.96 15.73
CA ARG A 96 -26.27 9.17 16.51
C ARG A 96 -25.44 10.39 16.03
N LYS A 97 -24.48 10.83 16.83
CA LYS A 97 -23.59 11.99 16.53
C LYS A 97 -22.14 11.56 16.25
N TYR A 98 -21.87 10.26 16.22
CA TYR A 98 -20.52 9.72 16.05
C TYR A 98 -20.36 9.12 14.66
N ALA A 99 -19.27 9.48 14.00
CA ALA A 99 -18.82 8.87 12.75
C ALA A 99 -17.82 7.75 13.05
N PHE A 100 -18.03 6.62 12.39
CA PHE A 100 -17.21 5.42 12.48
C PHE A 100 -16.64 5.12 11.11
N HIS A 101 -15.31 5.09 11.00
CA HIS A 101 -14.62 4.96 9.73
C HIS A 101 -14.18 3.52 9.51
N ASN A 102 -14.16 3.07 8.26
CA ASN A 102 -13.55 1.82 7.86
C ASN A 102 -12.70 2.08 6.63
N ILE A 103 -11.42 1.76 6.74
CA ILE A 103 -10.41 1.97 5.69
C ILE A 103 -9.73 0.64 5.42
N VAL A 104 -9.80 0.20 4.16
CA VAL A 104 -9.22 -1.05 3.69
C VAL A 104 -8.31 -0.73 2.51
N LEU A 105 -7.04 -1.09 2.61
CA LEU A 105 -6.11 -1.03 1.48
C LEU A 105 -6.18 -2.36 0.74
N SER A 106 -6.37 -2.33 -0.58
CA SER A 106 -6.36 -3.51 -1.42
C SER A 106 -5.32 -3.38 -2.50
N THR A 107 -4.60 -4.46 -2.76
CA THR A 107 -3.61 -4.54 -3.84
C THR A 107 -3.97 -5.69 -4.75
N SER A 108 -3.94 -5.45 -6.06
CA SER A 108 -4.04 -6.51 -7.06
C SER A 108 -2.66 -6.77 -7.65
N THR A 109 -2.26 -8.04 -7.65
CA THR A 109 -1.09 -8.52 -8.39
C THR A 109 -1.57 -9.32 -9.61
N SER A 110 -0.64 -9.84 -10.42
CA SER A 110 -0.95 -10.64 -11.61
C SER A 110 -1.65 -11.98 -11.31
N GLY A 111 -1.57 -12.48 -10.06
CA GLY A 111 -2.12 -13.79 -9.69
C GLY A 111 -3.23 -13.77 -8.63
N PHE A 112 -3.38 -12.68 -7.87
CA PHE A 112 -4.38 -12.58 -6.81
C PHE A 112 -4.63 -11.13 -6.39
N SER A 113 -5.77 -10.92 -5.71
CA SER A 113 -6.09 -9.68 -5.01
C SER A 113 -6.16 -9.95 -3.52
N THR A 114 -5.67 -9.01 -2.72
CA THR A 114 -5.63 -9.13 -1.27
C THR A 114 -5.88 -7.79 -0.63
N SER A 115 -6.40 -7.81 0.61
CA SER A 115 -6.77 -6.61 1.33
C SER A 115 -6.23 -6.60 2.76
N LEU A 116 -5.83 -5.42 3.21
CA LEU A 116 -5.37 -5.09 4.55
C LEU A 116 -6.34 -4.08 5.17
N LYS A 117 -6.96 -4.47 6.28
CA LYS A 117 -7.87 -3.59 7.01
C LYS A 117 -7.07 -2.71 7.97
N LEU A 118 -7.01 -1.41 7.68
CA LEU A 118 -6.26 -0.44 8.46
C LEU A 118 -7.09 0.14 9.60
N VAL A 119 -8.37 0.44 9.34
CA VAL A 119 -9.31 0.99 10.32
C VAL A 119 -10.63 0.23 10.24
N ARG A 120 -11.26 -0.02 11.39
CA ARG A 120 -12.54 -0.73 11.51
C ARG A 120 -13.64 0.22 12.00
N PHE A 121 -14.90 -0.10 11.69
CA PHE A 121 -16.06 0.65 12.20
C PHE A 121 -16.18 0.71 13.73
N ASP A 122 -15.50 -0.14 14.49
CA ASP A 122 -15.47 -0.07 15.95
C ASP A 122 -14.34 0.81 16.51
N ASP A 123 -13.52 1.42 15.65
CA ASP A 123 -12.48 2.34 16.06
C ASP A 123 -13.03 3.76 16.26
N SER A 124 -12.79 4.33 17.44
CA SER A 124 -13.02 5.75 17.67
C SER A 124 -12.11 6.59 16.75
N ARG A 125 -12.49 7.85 16.48
CA ARG A 125 -11.66 8.79 15.69
C ARG A 125 -10.18 8.77 16.11
N LYS A 126 -9.91 8.87 17.42
CA LYS A 126 -8.54 8.85 17.97
C LYS A 126 -7.82 7.53 17.65
N ARG A 127 -8.52 6.40 17.79
CA ARG A 127 -7.96 5.07 17.51
C ARG A 127 -7.72 4.84 16.01
N ALA A 128 -8.62 5.33 15.16
CA ALA A 128 -8.46 5.32 13.71
C ALA A 128 -7.19 6.08 13.28
N ILE A 129 -7.04 7.33 13.75
CA ILE A 129 -5.83 8.13 13.51
C ILE A 129 -4.58 7.41 14.01
N GLN A 130 -4.62 6.87 15.24
CA GLN A 130 -3.48 6.15 15.81
C GLN A 130 -3.07 4.93 14.98
N LYS A 131 -4.03 4.14 14.47
CA LYS A 131 -3.72 2.99 13.62
C LYS A 131 -3.09 3.40 12.29
N LEU A 132 -3.60 4.46 11.67
CA LEU A 132 -3.03 5.00 10.43
C LEU A 132 -1.61 5.53 10.67
N LEU A 133 -1.37 6.22 11.80
CA LEU A 133 -0.02 6.67 12.18
C LEU A 133 0.93 5.49 12.38
N ILE A 134 0.52 4.45 13.10
CA ILE A 134 1.34 3.23 13.27
C ILE A 134 1.71 2.62 11.91
N PHE A 135 0.76 2.54 10.98
CA PHE A 135 1.01 2.04 9.63
C PHE A 135 1.99 2.94 8.85
N THR A 136 1.79 4.26 8.89
CA THR A 136 2.68 5.25 8.27
C THR A 136 4.11 5.14 8.83
N ASP A 137 4.25 5.09 10.16
CA ASP A 137 5.55 5.01 10.83
C ASP A 137 6.26 3.68 10.52
N TYR A 138 5.51 2.57 10.52
CA TYR A 138 6.02 1.26 10.13
C TYR A 138 6.61 1.29 8.71
N ILE A 139 5.89 1.84 7.73
CA ILE A 139 6.40 1.93 6.35
C ILE A 139 7.62 2.87 6.30
N LYS A 140 7.55 4.07 6.89
CA LYS A 140 8.65 5.05 6.86
C LYS A 140 9.93 4.49 7.47
N ASN A 141 9.84 3.80 8.60
CA ASN A 141 10.99 3.20 9.27
C ASN A 141 11.63 2.08 8.44
N ASN A 142 10.84 1.31 7.68
CA ASN A 142 11.36 0.26 6.81
C ASN A 142 11.87 0.80 5.46
N LEU A 143 11.33 1.91 4.95
CA LEU A 143 11.82 2.56 3.74
C LEU A 143 13.22 3.18 3.92
N ALA A 144 13.50 3.75 5.09
CA ALA A 144 14.83 4.26 5.41
C ALA A 144 15.90 3.15 5.29
N VAL A 145 15.55 1.94 5.73
CA VAL A 145 16.41 0.75 5.60
C VAL A 145 16.53 0.28 4.14
N ALA A 146 15.46 0.39 3.35
CA ALA A 146 15.47 0.01 1.93
C ALA A 146 16.34 0.93 1.06
N ASP A 147 16.36 2.23 1.35
CA ASP A 147 17.21 3.21 0.66
C ASP A 147 18.71 2.98 0.94
N GLU A 148 19.05 2.37 2.08
CA GLU A 148 20.43 1.93 2.38
C GLU A 148 20.79 0.65 1.62
N VAL A 149 19.88 -0.32 1.54
CA VAL A 149 20.09 -1.59 0.81
C VAL A 149 20.17 -1.37 -0.71
N SER A 150 19.39 -0.45 -1.26
CA SER A 150 19.41 -0.12 -2.70
C SER A 150 20.67 0.62 -3.18
N LYS A 151 21.45 1.22 -2.26
CA LYS A 151 22.73 1.86 -2.58
C LYS A 151 23.92 0.89 -2.58
N LEU A 152 23.72 -0.35 -2.14
CA LEU A 152 24.76 -1.39 -2.06
C LEU A 152 24.84 -2.25 -3.34
N TYR A 153 23.98 -1.99 -4.32
CA TYR A 153 23.91 -2.64 -5.63
C TYR A 153 23.81 -1.59 -6.74
#